data_AF-A0AA43CY95-F1
#
_entry.id   AF-A0AA43CY95-F1
#
_cell.length_a   1.000
_cell.length_b   1.000
_cell.length_c   1.000
_cell.angle_alpha   90.00
_cell.angle_beta   90.00
_cell.angle_gamma   90.00
#
_symmetry.space_group_name_H-M   'P 1'
#
loop_
_entity.id
_entity.type
_entity.pdbx_description
1 polymer ?
#
loop_
_entity_poly.entity_id
_entity_poly.type
_entity_poly.pdbx_seq_one_letter_code
_entity_poly.pdbx_strand_id
1 'polypeptide(L)' 'MSLVKTWYTPESAADKFGIQIGQLQEWVKEGLVRSEQEGEKVVRVNIDDVRLEVEAMVQRS' A
#
# COMPACT_ATOMS: atom_id res chain seq x y z
N MET A 1 11.27 17.62 -10.52
CA MET A 1 9.98 17.84 -9.83
C MET A 1 10.03 17.11 -8.51
N SER A 2 9.53 17.71 -7.43
CA SER A 2 9.79 17.29 -6.04
C SER A 2 9.30 15.85 -5.80
N LEU A 3 10.23 14.96 -5.41
CA LEU A 3 9.95 13.58 -5.00
C LEU A 3 9.20 13.61 -3.66
N VAL A 4 7.91 13.88 -3.69
CA VAL A 4 7.04 13.74 -2.52
C VAL A 4 7.18 12.30 -2.04
N LYS A 5 7.59 12.10 -0.79
CA LYS A 5 7.82 10.79 -0.16
C LYS A 5 6.72 9.80 -0.56
N THR A 6 7.01 8.88 -1.47
CA THR A 6 6.06 7.90 -2.01
C THR A 6 5.84 6.71 -1.07
N TRP A 7 6.57 6.68 0.05
CA TRP A 7 6.63 5.57 1.00
C TRP A 7 6.00 5.96 2.32
N TYR A 8 4.99 5.21 2.74
CA TYR A 8 4.21 5.44 3.97
C TYR A 8 4.15 4.15 4.78
N THR A 9 3.88 4.26 6.09
CA THR A 9 3.59 3.05 6.87
C THR A 9 2.30 2.39 6.38
N PRO A 10 2.15 1.06 6.54
CA PRO A 10 0.91 0.37 6.18
C PRO A 10 -0.32 1.00 6.83
N GLU A 11 -0.24 1.44 8.09
CA GLU A 11 -1.35 2.10 8.78
C GLU A 11 -1.73 3.42 8.10
N SER A 12 -0.76 4.30 7.84
CA SER A 12 -1.04 5.59 7.20
C SER A 12 -1.56 5.43 5.77
N ALA A 13 -1.10 4.41 5.04
CA ALA A 13 -1.61 4.11 3.70
C ALA A 13 -3.06 3.61 3.76
N ALA A 14 -3.35 2.68 4.67
CA ALA A 14 -4.69 2.15 4.88
C ALA A 14 -5.70 3.25 5.23
N ASP A 15 -5.35 4.11 6.19
CA ASP A 15 -6.18 5.25 6.60
C ASP A 15 -6.39 6.24 5.46
N LYS A 16 -5.33 6.54 4.68
CA LYS A 16 -5.38 7.49 3.58
C LYS A 16 -6.33 7.05 2.45
N PHE A 17 -6.39 5.76 2.18
CA PHE A 17 -7.23 5.20 1.12
C PHE A 17 -8.55 4.62 1.63
N GLY A 18 -8.79 4.63 2.94
CA GLY A 18 -9.99 4.07 3.54
C GLY A 18 -10.11 2.56 3.36
N ILE A 19 -8.99 1.84 3.32
CA ILE A 19 -8.95 0.38 3.18
C ILE A 19 -8.56 -0.31 4.49
N GLN A 20 -8.92 -1.58 4.62
CA GLN A 20 -8.45 -2.38 5.76
C GLN A 20 -6.97 -2.70 5.63
N ILE A 21 -6.24 -2.62 6.75
CA ILE A 21 -4.82 -2.96 6.77
C ILE A 21 -4.54 -4.42 6.39
N GLY A 22 -5.47 -5.33 6.66
CA GLY A 22 -5.39 -6.73 6.24
C GLY A 22 -5.35 -6.86 4.71
N GLN A 23 -6.18 -6.10 4.00
CA GLN A 23 -6.19 -6.05 2.54
C GLN A 23 -4.85 -5.54 1.98
N LEU A 24 -4.31 -4.48 2.60
CA LEU A 24 -3.02 -3.94 2.19
C LEU A 24 -1.87 -4.93 2.44
N GLN A 25 -1.89 -5.67 3.54
CA GLN A 25 -0.90 -6.72 3.80
C GLN A 25 -1.01 -7.88 2.80
N GLU A 26 -2.22 -8.21 2.37
CA GLU A 26 -2.45 -9.22 1.34
C GLU A 26 -1.86 -8.79 0.01
N TRP A 27 -2.12 -7.56 -0.44
CA TRP A 27 -1.50 -7.02 -1.67
C TRP A 27 0.01 -6.99 -1.62
N VAL A 28 0.60 -6.71 -0.46
CA VAL A 28 2.06 -6.82 -0.27
C VAL A 28 2.53 -8.27 -0.39
N LYS A 29 1.82 -9.23 0.21
CA LYS A 29 2.15 -10.67 0.13
C LYS A 29 2.01 -11.22 -1.28
N GLU A 30 1.04 -10.74 -2.04
CA GLU A 30 0.81 -11.10 -3.44
C GLU A 30 1.77 -10.39 -4.41
N GLY A 31 2.56 -9.42 -3.92
CA GLY A 31 3.52 -8.66 -4.73
C GLY A 31 2.87 -7.58 -5.60
N LEU A 32 1.61 -7.22 -5.32
CA LEU A 32 0.88 -6.15 -6.01
C LEU A 32 1.35 -4.75 -5.56
N VAL A 33 1.76 -4.63 -4.31
CA VAL A 33 2.26 -3.38 -3.72
C VAL A 33 3.72 -3.53 -3.32
N ARG A 34 4.58 -2.63 -3.81
CA ARG A 34 5.98 -2.59 -3.35
C ARG A 34 6.05 -2.19 -1.89
N SER A 35 6.83 -2.96 -1.13
CA SER A 35 7.01 -2.75 0.31
C SER A 35 8.48 -2.75 0.71
N GLU A 36 8.86 -1.88 1.64
CA GLU A 36 10.08 -2.03 2.43
C GLU A 36 9.77 -2.88 3.67
N GLN A 37 10.60 -3.90 3.91
CA GLN A 37 10.48 -4.80 5.04
C GLN A 37 11.75 -4.74 5.88
N GLU A 38 11.59 -4.69 7.20
CA GLU A 38 12.68 -4.90 8.15
C GLU A 38 12.45 -6.25 8.83
N GLY A 39 13.22 -7.25 8.43
CA GLY A 39 12.99 -8.64 8.83
C GLY A 39 11.66 -9.16 8.30
N GLU A 40 10.77 -9.58 9.19
CA GLU A 40 9.44 -10.10 8.84
C GLU A 40 8.34 -9.02 8.86
N LYS A 41 8.68 -7.76 9.17
CA LYS A 41 7.71 -6.67 9.32
C LYS A 41 7.76 -5.72 8.13
N VAL A 42 6.61 -5.50 7.49
CA VAL A 42 6.43 -4.42 6.51
C VAL A 42 6.48 -3.08 7.23
N VAL A 43 7.47 -2.25 6.91
CA VAL A 43 7.65 -0.93 7.52
C VAL A 43 7.14 0.20 6.63
N ARG A 44 7.22 0.04 5.30
CA ARG A 44 6.69 1.02 4.36
C ARG A 44 6.08 0.36 3.12
N VAL A 45 5.12 1.03 2.51
CA VAL A 45 4.48 0.67 1.26
C VAL A 45 4.51 1.83 0.28
N ASN A 46 4.57 1.52 -1.01
CA ASN A 46 4.51 2.50 -2.08
C ASN A 46 3.06 2.95 -2.32
N ILE A 47 2.79 4.24 -2.17
CA ILE A 47 1.44 4.81 -2.27
C ILE A 47 0.87 4.79 -3.69
N ASP A 48 1.72 4.85 -4.72
CA ASP A 48 1.24 4.82 -6.10
C ASP A 48 0.69 3.43 -6.45
N ASP A 49 1.36 2.37 -5.98
CA ASP A 49 0.88 0.99 -6.15
C ASP A 49 -0.40 0.75 -5.35
N VAL A 50 -0.46 1.21 -4.09
CA VAL A 50 -1.68 1.09 -3.27
C VAL A 50 -2.85 1.80 -3.94
N ARG A 51 -2.63 2.99 -4.48
CA ARG A 51 -3.66 3.72 -5.22
C ARG A 51 -4.16 2.91 -6.42
N LEU A 52 -3.25 2.32 -7.19
CA LEU A 52 -3.60 1.53 -8.37
C LEU A 52 -4.46 0.32 -8.00
N GLU A 53 -4.11 -0.39 -6.93
CA GLU A 53 -4.90 -1.53 -6.43
C GLU A 53 -6.26 -1.11 -5.86
N VAL A 54 -6.34 0.04 -5.19
CA VAL A 54 -7.62 0.61 -4.73
C VAL A 54 -8.53 0.96 -5.91
N GLU A 55 -7.99 1.63 -6.92
CA GLU A 55 -8.75 1.96 -8.14
C GLU A 55 -9.24 0.68 -8.85
N ALA A 56 -8.39 -0.35 -8.93
CA ALA A 56 -8.76 -1.66 -9.48
C ALA A 56 -9.83 -2.37 -8.64
N MET A 57 -9.76 -2.30 -7.30
CA MET A 57 -10.75 -2.88 -6.39
C MET A 57 -12.13 -2.24 -6.56
N VAL A 58 -12.19 -0.91 -6.67
CA VAL A 58 -13.44 -0.17 -6.89
C VAL A 58 -14.04 -0.49 -8.26
N GLN A 59 -13.21 -0.64 -9.30
CA GLN A 59 -13.69 -1.02 -10.64
C GLN A 59 -14.25 -2.45 -10.74
N ARG A 60 -13.84 -3.34 -9.83
CA ARG A 60 -14.30 -4.74 -9.78
C ARG A 60 -15.54 -4.95 -8.91
N SER A 61 -15.95 -3.94 -8.13
CA SER A 61 -17.09 -4.00 -7.21
C SER A 61 -18.41 -3.60 -7.86
#